data_AF-A0A2V6MEJ6-F1
#
_entry.id   AF-A0A2V6MEJ6-F1
#
_cell.length_a   1.000
_cell.length_b   1.000
_cell.length_c   1.000
_cell.angle_alpha   90.00
_cell.angle_beta   90.00
_cell.angle_gamma   90.00
#
_symmetry.space_group_name_H-M   'P 1'
#
loop_
_entity.id
_entity.type
_entity.pdbx_description
1 polymer ?
#
loop_
_entity_poly.entity_id
_entity_poly.type
_entity_poly.pdbx_seq_one_letter_code
_entity_poly.pdbx_strand_id
1 'polypeptide(L)'
;MKDRVRTASAALLFLVCVVTLTSAFNLPNRSPDLSPRLASLSRAAKSAQQRTRLTLADRVAYQRVIEEVYWRHRIWPKERPDPKPALDEVMPSAQLEKKVADYLRKSQALENYWQRPITPDQLQAEMRRIASHTKQPGVLREIFAALGNDPFVIAECLARPILAERLLTELYAHDQRFHGELKRRAEAELRTHRSLKDMKQTSGMYTEAEWIKSDSAETGSASADTKNIEAVKMNGSEWQERVEKLAGEFGSAKEGDPLGQIKTGVLSPLQEDEGHYYAVAVMKKG
;
A
#
# COMPACT_ATOMS: atom_id res chain seq x y z
N MET A 1 -9.66 -3.27 -62.78
CA MET A 1 -11.12 -3.02 -62.70
C MET A 1 -11.40 -2.71 -61.22
N LYS A 2 -11.57 -1.46 -60.78
CA LYS A 2 -12.82 -0.63 -60.87
C LYS A 2 -14.05 -1.52 -60.56
N ASP A 3 -14.77 -1.38 -59.44
CA ASP A 3 -15.27 -0.14 -58.81
C ASP A 3 -15.53 -0.23 -57.29
N ARG A 4 -15.47 0.95 -56.66
CA ARG A 4 -15.99 1.35 -55.33
C ARG A 4 -17.51 1.55 -55.40
N VAL A 5 -18.17 1.62 -54.23
CA VAL A 5 -19.26 2.56 -53.79
C VAL A 5 -20.11 1.80 -52.73
N ARG A 6 -19.92 2.05 -51.43
CA ARG A 6 -20.41 3.15 -50.56
C ARG A 6 -21.80 2.87 -49.92
N THR A 7 -21.76 2.78 -48.58
CA THR A 7 -22.64 3.43 -47.57
C THR A 7 -24.16 3.29 -47.69
N ALA A 8 -24.82 2.89 -46.59
CA ALA A 8 -25.59 3.82 -45.74
C ALA A 8 -26.18 3.11 -44.52
N SER A 9 -26.03 3.75 -43.36
CA SER A 9 -26.68 3.42 -42.09
C SER A 9 -28.19 3.71 -42.13
N ALA A 10 -28.99 2.96 -41.38
CA ALA A 10 -30.25 3.47 -40.84
C ALA A 10 -30.56 2.75 -39.52
N ALA A 11 -30.53 3.52 -38.43
CA ALA A 11 -31.17 3.15 -37.17
C ALA A 11 -32.67 3.50 -37.28
N LEU A 12 -33.54 2.65 -36.73
CA LEU A 12 -34.91 3.02 -36.42
C LEU A 12 -35.32 2.43 -35.05
N LEU A 13 -35.61 3.33 -34.12
CA LEU A 13 -36.40 3.10 -32.90
C LEU A 13 -37.86 3.41 -33.24
N PHE A 14 -38.79 2.59 -32.73
CA PHE A 14 -40.22 2.86 -32.44
C PHE A 14 -40.86 1.47 -32.18
N LEU A 15 -41.90 1.24 -31.38
CA LEU A 15 -42.71 1.95 -30.40
C LEU A 15 -43.51 0.80 -29.72
N VAL A 16 -43.87 0.99 -28.46
CA VAL A 16 -44.72 0.09 -27.64
C VAL A 16 -46.09 -0.18 -28.28
N CYS A 17 -46.61 -1.40 -28.16
CA CYS A 17 -48.04 -1.64 -27.93
C CYS A 17 -48.29 -2.98 -27.21
N VAL A 18 -48.99 -2.86 -26.08
CA VAL A 18 -49.51 -3.94 -25.23
C VAL A 18 -50.74 -4.54 -25.90
N VAL A 19 -50.83 -5.87 -25.98
CA VAL A 19 -52.12 -6.55 -26.11
C VAL A 19 -52.24 -7.58 -24.99
N THR A 20 -53.17 -7.30 -24.09
CA THR A 20 -53.65 -8.16 -23.03
C THR A 20 -54.34 -9.38 -23.60
N LEU A 21 -53.91 -10.58 -23.20
CA LEU A 21 -54.76 -11.77 -23.25
C LEU A 21 -55.06 -12.20 -21.81
N THR A 22 -56.31 -11.96 -21.47
CA THR A 22 -57.04 -12.55 -20.35
C THR A 22 -57.09 -14.06 -20.52
N SER A 23 -56.57 -14.80 -19.55
CA SER A 23 -57.06 -16.15 -19.28
C SER A 23 -57.23 -16.30 -17.77
N ALA A 24 -58.51 -16.40 -17.38
CA ALA A 24 -58.94 -16.72 -16.05
C ALA A 24 -58.37 -18.08 -15.62
N PHE A 25 -57.52 -18.07 -14.61
CA PHE A 25 -57.30 -19.23 -13.77
C PHE A 25 -57.93 -18.94 -12.41
N ASN A 26 -58.92 -19.75 -12.07
CA ASN A 26 -59.46 -19.87 -10.73
C ASN A 26 -58.31 -20.21 -9.77
N LEU A 27 -57.94 -19.26 -8.90
CA LEU A 27 -57.12 -19.54 -7.72
C LEU A 27 -58.05 -19.78 -6.51
N PRO A 28 -57.78 -20.80 -5.68
CA PRO A 28 -58.46 -20.96 -4.41
C PRO A 28 -58.15 -19.76 -3.51
N ASN A 29 -59.21 -19.16 -2.99
CA ASN A 29 -59.18 -18.03 -2.08
C ASN A 29 -58.49 -18.45 -0.77
N ARG A 30 -57.21 -18.13 -0.63
CA ARG A 30 -56.51 -18.12 0.66
C ARG A 30 -55.49 -16.99 0.62
N SER A 31 -55.88 -15.82 1.10
CA SER A 31 -54.93 -14.73 1.37
C SER A 31 -53.91 -15.26 2.39
N PRO A 32 -52.63 -15.43 2.04
CA PRO A 32 -51.63 -15.54 3.08
C PRO A 32 -51.58 -14.16 3.75
N ASP A 33 -51.63 -14.12 5.08
CA ASP A 33 -51.32 -12.90 5.81
C ASP A 33 -49.91 -12.46 5.41
N LEU A 34 -49.83 -11.42 4.58
CA LEU A 34 -48.58 -10.85 4.08
C LEU A 34 -47.92 -9.94 5.13
N SER A 35 -48.61 -9.62 6.23
CA SER A 35 -48.12 -8.78 7.31
C SER A 35 -46.81 -9.28 7.94
N PRO A 36 -46.64 -10.57 8.30
CA PRO A 36 -45.38 -11.08 8.83
C PRO A 36 -44.24 -11.08 7.79
N ARG A 37 -44.54 -11.29 6.50
CA ARG A 37 -43.55 -11.28 5.41
C ARG A 37 -43.11 -9.85 5.05
N LEU A 38 -44.03 -8.90 5.05
CA LEU A 38 -43.72 -7.50 4.86
C LEU A 38 -42.99 -6.92 6.10
N ALA A 39 -43.31 -7.40 7.30
CA ALA A 39 -42.58 -7.08 8.53
C ALA A 39 -41.19 -7.73 8.61
N SER A 40 -40.96 -8.88 7.97
CA SER A 40 -39.63 -9.49 7.87
C SER A 40 -38.78 -8.83 6.78
N LEU A 41 -39.39 -8.48 5.63
CA LEU A 41 -38.74 -7.72 4.56
C LEU A 41 -38.40 -6.30 5.01
N SER A 42 -39.27 -5.62 5.78
CA SER A 42 -38.98 -4.28 6.32
C SER A 42 -37.89 -4.31 7.39
N ARG A 43 -37.80 -5.38 8.20
CA ARG A 43 -36.73 -5.58 9.19
C ARG A 43 -35.40 -5.96 8.53
N ALA A 44 -35.43 -6.76 7.48
CA ALA A 44 -34.27 -7.08 6.65
C ALA A 44 -33.77 -5.86 5.86
N ALA A 45 -34.69 -5.02 5.36
CA ALA A 45 -34.35 -3.75 4.71
C ALA A 45 -33.81 -2.74 5.73
N LYS A 46 -34.39 -2.62 6.93
CA LYS A 46 -33.89 -1.74 8.00
C LYS A 46 -32.51 -2.17 8.50
N SER A 47 -32.22 -3.48 8.57
CA SER A 47 -30.88 -4.00 8.88
C SER A 47 -29.89 -3.89 7.73
N ALA A 48 -30.34 -3.95 6.47
CA ALA A 48 -29.52 -3.64 5.29
C ALA A 48 -29.19 -2.14 5.20
N GLN A 49 -30.12 -1.28 5.62
CA GLN A 49 -30.00 0.17 5.59
C GLN A 49 -29.24 0.73 6.80
N GLN A 50 -29.25 0.03 7.95
CA GLN A 50 -28.27 0.25 9.03
C GLN A 50 -26.88 -0.31 8.68
N ARG A 51 -26.81 -1.40 7.89
CA ARG A 51 -25.53 -1.88 7.33
C ARG A 51 -24.86 -0.87 6.40
N THR A 52 -25.59 0.09 5.81
CA THR A 52 -24.98 1.08 4.91
C THR A 52 -23.99 2.04 5.59
N ARG A 53 -23.89 2.11 6.92
CA ARG A 53 -22.89 2.95 7.58
C ARG A 53 -22.48 2.38 8.95
N LEU A 54 -21.31 1.73 9.01
CA LEU A 54 -20.72 1.32 10.29
C LEU A 54 -20.48 2.55 11.18
N THR A 55 -20.95 2.50 12.42
CA THR A 55 -20.64 3.51 13.43
C THR A 55 -19.19 3.38 13.89
N LEU A 56 -18.69 4.39 14.62
CA LEU A 56 -17.36 4.31 15.24
C LEU A 56 -17.29 3.11 16.21
N ALA A 57 -18.34 2.89 17.01
CA ALA A 57 -18.42 1.79 17.94
C ALA A 57 -18.38 0.43 17.24
N ASP A 58 -19.11 0.27 16.13
CA ASP A 58 -19.08 -0.96 15.33
C ASP A 58 -17.67 -1.24 14.81
N ARG A 59 -17.01 -0.20 14.27
CA ARG A 59 -15.64 -0.32 13.76
C ARG A 59 -14.65 -0.68 14.85
N VAL A 60 -14.80 -0.15 16.06
CA VAL A 60 -13.94 -0.50 17.21
C VAL A 60 -14.18 -1.94 17.64
N ALA A 61 -15.43 -2.40 17.67
CA ALA A 61 -15.75 -3.79 17.95
C ALA A 61 -15.14 -4.75 16.91
N TYR A 62 -15.28 -4.45 15.62
CA TYR A 62 -14.66 -5.24 14.55
C TYR A 62 -13.13 -5.16 14.59
N GLN A 63 -12.56 -4.00 14.87
CA GLN A 63 -11.11 -3.85 15.03
C GLN A 63 -10.60 -4.73 16.16
N ARG A 64 -11.28 -4.76 17.31
CA ARG A 64 -10.93 -5.63 18.43
C ARG A 64 -10.86 -7.09 17.99
N VAL A 65 -11.88 -7.57 17.28
CA VAL A 65 -11.95 -8.96 16.82
C VAL A 65 -10.81 -9.30 15.84
N ILE A 66 -10.47 -8.36 14.94
CA ILE A 66 -9.32 -8.52 14.03
C ILE A 66 -8.01 -8.61 14.83
N GLU A 67 -7.80 -7.69 15.77
CA GLU A 67 -6.59 -7.66 16.61
C GLU A 67 -6.49 -8.89 17.52
N GLU A 68 -7.60 -9.45 17.97
CA GLU A 68 -7.61 -10.69 18.77
C GLU A 68 -7.09 -11.87 17.96
N VAL A 69 -7.49 -11.99 16.68
CA VAL A 69 -6.97 -13.01 15.78
C VAL A 69 -5.48 -12.78 15.55
N TYR A 70 -5.06 -11.56 15.22
CA TYR A 70 -3.63 -11.26 15.04
C TYR A 70 -2.82 -11.53 16.30
N TRP A 71 -3.31 -11.12 17.46
CA TRP A 71 -2.64 -11.32 18.73
C TRP A 71 -2.48 -12.80 19.01
N ARG A 72 -3.50 -13.64 18.81
CA ARG A 72 -3.41 -15.11 18.99
C ARG A 72 -2.26 -15.72 18.17
N HIS A 73 -2.14 -15.32 16.90
CA HIS A 73 -1.12 -15.81 15.97
C HIS A 73 0.25 -15.14 16.15
N ARG A 74 0.36 -14.08 16.97
CA ARG A 74 1.65 -13.44 17.28
C ARG A 74 2.53 -14.36 18.12
N ILE A 75 3.78 -14.52 17.71
CA ILE A 75 4.74 -15.38 18.41
C ILE A 75 4.91 -14.87 19.85
N TRP A 76 4.73 -15.79 20.81
CA TRP A 76 5.10 -15.59 22.20
C TRP A 76 6.31 -16.50 22.49
N PRO A 77 7.50 -15.94 22.78
CA PRO A 77 8.71 -16.75 22.96
C PRO A 77 8.54 -17.76 24.08
N LYS A 78 9.01 -19.00 23.86
CA LYS A 78 8.86 -20.09 24.85
C LYS A 78 9.79 -19.91 26.05
N GLU A 79 10.82 -19.10 25.89
CA GLU A 79 11.80 -18.73 26.90
C GLU A 79 11.21 -17.77 27.94
N ARG A 80 10.07 -17.13 27.63
CA ARG A 80 9.39 -16.26 28.57
C ARG A 80 8.66 -17.10 29.62
N PRO A 81 8.94 -16.88 30.92
CA PRO A 81 8.26 -17.59 31.99
C PRO A 81 6.82 -17.09 32.21
N ASP A 82 6.52 -15.87 31.76
CA ASP A 82 5.19 -15.27 31.86
C ASP A 82 4.24 -15.77 30.75
N PRO A 83 2.95 -16.02 31.07
CA PRO A 83 1.96 -16.37 30.07
C PRO A 83 1.75 -15.20 29.11
N LYS A 84 1.31 -15.50 27.88
CA LYS A 84 0.96 -14.48 26.91
C LYS A 84 -0.17 -13.58 27.47
N PRO A 85 0.05 -12.26 27.60
CA PRO A 85 -0.95 -11.31 28.06
C PRO A 85 -2.25 -11.39 27.25
N ALA A 86 -3.37 -11.02 27.87
CA ALA A 86 -4.61 -10.78 27.15
C ALA A 86 -4.45 -9.59 26.19
N LEU A 87 -5.26 -9.52 25.12
CA LEU A 87 -5.21 -8.40 24.18
C LEU A 87 -5.43 -7.06 24.90
N ASP A 88 -6.37 -7.00 25.86
CA ASP A 88 -6.70 -5.78 26.60
C ASP A 88 -5.54 -5.21 27.41
N GLU A 89 -4.60 -6.06 27.84
CA GLU A 89 -3.42 -5.63 28.60
C GLU A 89 -2.40 -4.92 27.71
N VAL A 90 -2.29 -5.34 26.43
CA VAL A 90 -1.32 -4.80 25.47
C VAL A 90 -1.92 -3.76 24.52
N MET A 91 -3.24 -3.81 24.34
CA MET A 91 -4.01 -2.92 23.48
C MET A 91 -5.39 -2.64 24.08
N PRO A 92 -5.48 -1.68 25.02
CA PRO A 92 -6.75 -1.27 25.61
C PRO A 92 -7.70 -0.68 24.56
N SER A 93 -9.00 -0.63 24.88
CA SER A 93 -10.05 -0.07 24.00
C SER A 93 -9.72 1.33 23.46
N ALA A 94 -9.13 2.20 24.27
CA ALA A 94 -8.72 3.55 23.83
C ALA A 94 -7.69 3.52 22.68
N GLN A 95 -6.81 2.51 22.64
CA GLN A 95 -5.85 2.35 21.55
C GLN A 95 -6.53 1.83 20.28
N LEU A 96 -7.53 0.95 20.40
CA LEU A 96 -8.37 0.51 19.28
C LEU A 96 -9.16 1.68 18.70
N GLU A 97 -9.76 2.52 19.54
CA GLU A 97 -10.44 3.75 19.12
C GLU A 97 -9.51 4.69 18.36
N LYS A 98 -8.29 4.90 18.89
CA LYS A 98 -7.27 5.72 18.21
C LYS A 98 -6.91 5.14 16.85
N LYS A 99 -6.74 3.82 16.74
CA LYS A 99 -6.44 3.14 15.48
C LYS A 99 -7.55 3.31 14.45
N VAL A 100 -8.81 3.18 14.89
CA VAL A 100 -9.98 3.41 14.05
C VAL A 100 -10.07 4.87 13.58
N ALA A 101 -9.91 5.81 14.51
CA ALA A 101 -9.92 7.23 14.19
C ALA A 101 -8.79 7.61 13.22
N ASP A 102 -7.61 6.99 13.35
CA ASP A 102 -6.45 7.23 12.50
C ASP A 102 -6.73 6.83 11.04
N TYR A 103 -7.13 5.59 10.77
CA TYR A 103 -7.37 5.18 9.38
C TYR A 103 -8.56 5.90 8.73
N LEU A 104 -9.56 6.32 9.52
CA LEU A 104 -10.67 7.13 9.03
C LEU A 104 -10.19 8.55 8.66
N ARG A 105 -9.33 9.14 9.49
CA ARG A 105 -8.70 10.44 9.18
C ARG A 105 -7.85 10.35 7.92
N LYS A 106 -7.09 9.27 7.74
CA LYS A 106 -6.30 9.01 6.52
C LYS A 106 -7.20 8.88 5.29
N SER A 107 -8.31 8.14 5.41
CA SER A 107 -9.32 8.04 4.35
C SER A 107 -9.91 9.41 3.98
N GLN A 108 -10.19 10.26 4.97
CA GLN A 108 -10.70 11.62 4.75
C GLN A 108 -9.64 12.54 4.14
N ALA A 109 -8.37 12.38 4.51
CA ALA A 109 -7.27 13.16 3.97
C ALA A 109 -7.10 12.91 2.45
N LEU A 110 -7.24 11.66 2.00
CA LEU A 110 -7.23 11.31 0.58
C LEU A 110 -8.27 12.08 -0.23
N GLU A 111 -9.48 12.23 0.31
CA GLU A 111 -10.52 13.05 -0.29
C GLU A 111 -10.17 14.54 -0.24
N ASN A 112 -9.83 15.07 0.93
CA ASN A 112 -9.68 16.52 1.12
C ASN A 112 -8.48 17.11 0.37
N TYR A 113 -7.31 16.46 0.45
CA TYR A 113 -6.05 17.01 -0.09
C TYR A 113 -5.78 16.59 -1.53
N TRP A 114 -6.23 15.41 -1.93
CA TRP A 114 -5.96 14.82 -3.25
C TRP A 114 -7.21 14.60 -4.10
N GLN A 115 -8.42 14.89 -3.58
CA GLN A 115 -9.69 14.68 -4.31
C GLN A 115 -9.84 13.24 -4.81
N ARG A 116 -9.32 12.29 -4.02
CA ARG A 116 -9.27 10.85 -4.33
C ARG A 116 -9.89 10.04 -3.20
N PRO A 117 -11.22 10.12 -3.00
CA PRO A 117 -11.89 9.27 -2.02
C PRO A 117 -11.72 7.78 -2.39
N ILE A 118 -11.57 6.93 -1.37
CA ILE A 118 -11.50 5.48 -1.58
C ILE A 118 -12.87 4.97 -2.04
N THR A 119 -12.92 4.39 -3.25
CA THR A 119 -14.15 3.89 -3.85
C THR A 119 -14.46 2.44 -3.46
N PRO A 120 -15.72 1.99 -3.58
CA PRO A 120 -16.09 0.59 -3.37
C PRO A 120 -15.29 -0.38 -4.25
N ASP A 121 -15.05 -0.03 -5.52
CA ASP A 121 -14.28 -0.87 -6.46
C ASP A 121 -12.82 -1.02 -6.03
N GLN A 122 -12.22 0.05 -5.47
CA GLN A 122 -10.87 -0.01 -4.93
C GLN A 122 -10.81 -0.90 -3.69
N LEU A 123 -11.82 -0.85 -2.81
CA LEU A 123 -11.90 -1.77 -1.66
C LEU A 123 -12.03 -3.22 -2.12
N GLN A 124 -12.88 -3.48 -3.12
CA GLN A 124 -13.05 -4.82 -3.68
C GLN A 124 -11.77 -5.33 -4.35
N ALA A 125 -11.03 -4.45 -5.04
CA ALA A 125 -9.71 -4.78 -5.59
C ALA A 125 -8.69 -5.06 -4.48
N GLU A 126 -8.69 -4.28 -3.41
CA GLU A 126 -7.80 -4.48 -2.28
C GLU A 126 -8.09 -5.79 -1.53
N MET A 127 -9.36 -6.14 -1.33
CA MET A 127 -9.74 -7.44 -0.78
C MET A 127 -9.20 -8.60 -1.63
N ARG A 128 -9.32 -8.50 -2.96
CA ARG A 128 -8.74 -9.50 -3.88
C ARG A 128 -7.22 -9.55 -3.76
N ARG A 129 -6.56 -8.39 -3.69
CA ARG A 129 -5.10 -8.31 -3.50
C ARG A 129 -4.66 -9.01 -2.21
N ILE A 130 -5.32 -8.72 -1.09
CA ILE A 130 -5.06 -9.33 0.22
C ILE A 130 -5.22 -10.85 0.14
N ALA A 131 -6.31 -11.33 -0.46
CA ALA A 131 -6.57 -12.75 -0.61
C ALA A 131 -5.52 -13.46 -1.48
N SER A 132 -5.11 -12.85 -2.59
CA SER A 132 -4.14 -13.46 -3.52
C SER A 132 -2.68 -13.43 -3.03
N HIS A 133 -2.31 -12.44 -2.22
CA HIS A 133 -0.90 -12.22 -1.83
C HIS A 133 -0.60 -12.56 -0.37
N THR A 134 -1.59 -12.97 0.42
CA THR A 134 -1.35 -13.37 1.81
C THR A 134 -0.43 -14.59 1.89
N LYS A 135 0.54 -14.53 2.80
CA LYS A 135 1.38 -15.68 3.16
C LYS A 135 0.74 -16.56 4.24
N GLN A 136 -0.36 -16.11 4.84
CA GLN A 136 -1.07 -16.81 5.92
C GLN A 136 -2.57 -16.92 5.58
N PRO A 137 -2.95 -17.74 4.59
CA PRO A 137 -4.35 -17.88 4.17
C PRO A 137 -5.24 -18.47 5.27
N GLY A 138 -4.68 -19.26 6.20
CA GLY A 138 -5.40 -19.77 7.37
C GLY A 138 -5.86 -18.65 8.30
N VAL A 139 -4.94 -17.77 8.69
CA VAL A 139 -5.23 -16.59 9.53
C VAL A 139 -6.21 -15.65 8.85
N LEU A 140 -6.07 -15.43 7.53
CA LEU A 140 -7.02 -14.60 6.79
C LEU A 140 -8.45 -15.16 6.82
N ARG A 141 -8.62 -16.50 6.70
CA ARG A 141 -9.93 -17.15 6.84
C ARG A 141 -10.50 -16.99 8.25
N GLU A 142 -9.68 -17.10 9.28
CA GLU A 142 -10.11 -16.84 10.66
C GLU A 142 -10.59 -15.40 10.84
N ILE A 143 -9.87 -14.42 10.30
CA ILE A 143 -10.30 -13.01 10.33
C ILE A 143 -11.64 -12.84 9.63
N PHE A 144 -11.81 -13.41 8.43
CA PHE A 144 -13.07 -13.32 7.69
C PHE A 144 -14.23 -13.95 8.47
N ALA A 145 -14.02 -15.12 9.05
CA ALA A 145 -15.00 -15.79 9.89
C ALA A 145 -15.34 -14.96 11.13
N ALA A 146 -14.35 -14.35 11.78
CA ALA A 146 -14.54 -13.50 12.94
C ALA A 146 -15.30 -12.20 12.61
N LEU A 147 -15.20 -11.72 11.36
CA LEU A 147 -16.00 -10.63 10.80
C LEU A 147 -17.36 -11.10 10.25
N GLY A 148 -17.78 -12.34 10.53
CA GLY A 148 -19.06 -12.90 10.10
C GLY A 148 -19.14 -13.23 8.61
N ASN A 149 -18.01 -13.27 7.90
CA ASN A 149 -17.93 -13.38 6.45
C ASN A 149 -18.75 -12.33 5.70
N ASP A 150 -18.98 -11.16 6.31
CA ASP A 150 -19.70 -10.05 5.67
C ASP A 150 -18.75 -9.25 4.76
N PRO A 151 -18.93 -9.25 3.43
CA PRO A 151 -18.04 -8.56 2.51
C PRO A 151 -17.94 -7.06 2.77
N PHE A 152 -19.02 -6.42 3.24
CA PHE A 152 -19.02 -4.99 3.53
C PHE A 152 -18.17 -4.70 4.77
N VAL A 153 -18.32 -5.49 5.84
CA VAL A 153 -17.50 -5.34 7.05
C VAL A 153 -16.03 -5.61 6.76
N ILE A 154 -15.72 -6.64 5.96
CA ILE A 154 -14.34 -6.94 5.55
C ILE A 154 -13.76 -5.79 4.74
N ALA A 155 -14.51 -5.25 3.78
CA ALA A 155 -14.08 -4.09 3.00
C ALA A 155 -13.78 -2.88 3.90
N GLU A 156 -14.67 -2.57 4.83
CA GLU A 156 -14.62 -1.35 5.63
C GLU A 156 -13.66 -1.41 6.82
N CYS A 157 -13.48 -2.58 7.45
CA CYS A 157 -12.69 -2.73 8.68
C CYS A 157 -11.34 -3.43 8.45
N LEU A 158 -11.19 -4.23 7.39
CA LEU A 158 -9.91 -4.88 7.08
C LEU A 158 -9.22 -4.24 5.87
N ALA A 159 -9.93 -4.07 4.74
CA ALA A 159 -9.31 -3.57 3.51
C ALA A 159 -9.08 -2.04 3.52
N ARG A 160 -10.07 -1.25 3.95
CA ARG A 160 -9.97 0.22 3.97
C ARG A 160 -8.76 0.73 4.77
N PRO A 161 -8.45 0.23 5.99
CA PRO A 161 -7.28 0.72 6.72
C PRO A 161 -5.96 0.47 5.97
N ILE A 162 -5.81 -0.71 5.37
CA ILE A 162 -4.61 -1.09 4.61
C ILE A 162 -4.48 -0.23 3.35
N LEU A 163 -5.58 -0.05 2.62
CA LEU A 163 -5.60 0.75 1.40
C LEU A 163 -5.35 2.23 1.68
N ALA A 164 -5.97 2.79 2.72
CA ALA A 164 -5.83 4.19 3.09
C ALA A 164 -4.38 4.52 3.45
N GLU A 165 -3.72 3.67 4.23
CA GLU A 165 -2.30 3.83 4.55
C GLU A 165 -1.45 3.88 3.28
N ARG A 166 -1.59 2.87 2.42
CA ARG A 166 -0.76 2.76 1.22
C ARG A 166 -0.96 3.96 0.29
N LEU A 167 -2.21 4.31 -0.02
CA LEU A 167 -2.50 5.42 -0.92
C LEU A 167 -2.04 6.76 -0.34
N LEU A 168 -2.15 6.94 0.97
CA LEU A 168 -1.71 8.17 1.62
C LEU A 168 -0.18 8.30 1.53
N THR A 169 0.56 7.24 1.86
CA THR A 169 2.02 7.23 1.79
C THR A 169 2.51 7.46 0.36
N GLU A 170 1.93 6.77 -0.61
CA GLU A 170 2.28 6.91 -2.03
C GLU A 170 2.01 8.34 -2.54
N LEU A 171 0.84 8.90 -2.23
CA LEU A 171 0.50 10.25 -2.69
C LEU A 171 1.31 11.33 -1.97
N TYR A 172 1.54 11.18 -0.67
CA TYR A 172 2.32 12.14 0.11
C TYR A 172 3.77 12.18 -0.37
N ALA A 173 4.43 11.03 -0.50
CA ALA A 173 5.85 10.94 -0.88
C ALA A 173 6.17 11.71 -2.18
N HIS A 174 5.25 11.70 -3.15
CA HIS A 174 5.45 12.33 -4.45
C HIS A 174 4.77 13.70 -4.60
N ASP A 175 4.15 14.24 -3.55
CA ASP A 175 3.44 15.51 -3.62
C ASP A 175 4.41 16.70 -3.51
N GLN A 176 4.60 17.36 -4.65
CA GLN A 176 5.47 18.53 -4.77
C GLN A 176 5.02 19.72 -3.92
N ARG A 177 3.75 19.79 -3.47
CA ARG A 177 3.31 20.85 -2.55
C ARG A 177 3.99 20.74 -1.19
N PHE A 178 4.30 19.52 -0.76
CA PHE A 178 4.99 19.25 0.50
C PHE A 178 6.51 19.13 0.32
N HIS A 179 6.95 18.50 -0.78
CA HIS A 179 8.36 18.18 -0.99
C HIS A 179 9.10 19.08 -1.98
N GLY A 180 8.41 19.96 -2.72
CA GLY A 180 9.02 20.76 -3.80
C GLY A 180 9.98 21.85 -3.32
N GLU A 181 9.78 22.41 -2.12
CA GLU A 181 10.76 23.32 -1.51
C GLU A 181 12.02 22.57 -1.08
N LEU A 182 11.85 21.40 -0.46
CA LEU A 182 12.97 20.54 -0.07
C LEU A 182 13.77 20.09 -1.31
N LYS A 183 13.08 19.66 -2.37
CA LYS A 183 13.68 19.29 -3.65
C LYS A 183 14.48 20.45 -4.25
N ARG A 184 13.88 21.64 -4.35
CA ARG A 184 14.58 22.83 -4.88
C ARG A 184 15.80 23.22 -4.06
N ARG A 185 15.72 23.12 -2.72
CA ARG A 185 16.87 23.36 -1.84
C ARG A 185 17.97 22.34 -2.08
N ALA A 186 17.64 21.05 -2.14
CA ALA A 186 18.60 19.99 -2.43
C ALA A 186 19.26 20.19 -3.81
N GLU A 187 18.48 20.52 -4.83
CA GLU A 187 19.02 20.85 -6.17
C GLU A 187 19.94 22.08 -6.15
N ALA A 188 19.57 23.14 -5.42
CA ALA A 188 20.37 24.35 -5.32
C ALA A 188 21.69 24.10 -4.57
N GLU A 189 21.64 23.35 -3.47
CA GLU A 189 22.83 22.95 -2.72
C GLU A 189 23.77 22.09 -3.56
N LEU A 190 23.23 21.10 -4.29
CA LEU A 190 24.01 20.22 -5.16
C LEU A 190 24.64 20.99 -6.35
N ARG A 191 23.95 22.03 -6.86
CA ARG A 191 24.51 22.90 -7.91
C ARG A 191 25.65 23.78 -7.41
N THR A 192 25.59 24.19 -6.15
CA THR A 192 26.55 25.09 -5.50
C THR A 192 27.79 24.33 -5.01
N HIS A 193 27.59 23.16 -4.42
CA HIS A 193 28.65 22.31 -3.89
C HIS A 193 28.91 21.21 -4.93
N ARG A 194 29.79 21.46 -5.90
CA ARG A 194 30.05 20.46 -6.97
C ARG A 194 31.15 19.47 -6.65
N SER A 195 31.92 19.71 -5.59
CA SER A 195 33.02 18.84 -5.20
C SER A 195 32.67 17.97 -4.00
N LEU A 196 33.27 16.78 -3.92
CA LEU A 196 33.14 15.86 -2.79
C LEU A 196 33.51 16.50 -1.44
N LYS A 197 34.47 17.44 -1.44
CA LYS A 197 34.89 18.13 -0.22
C LYS A 197 33.81 19.07 0.30
N ASP A 198 33.07 19.68 -0.63
CA ASP A 198 32.02 20.65 -0.33
C ASP A 198 30.73 19.97 0.15
N MET A 199 30.53 18.68 -0.16
CA MET A 199 29.38 17.89 0.30
C MET A 199 29.25 17.85 1.83
N LYS A 200 30.39 17.87 2.56
CA LYS A 200 30.41 17.91 4.03
C LYS A 200 29.83 19.21 4.62
N GLN A 201 29.65 20.24 3.78
CA GLN A 201 29.13 21.55 4.15
C GLN A 201 27.65 21.74 3.76
N THR A 202 27.05 20.75 3.09
CA THR A 202 25.62 20.76 2.74
C THR A 202 24.77 20.58 3.99
N SER A 203 23.49 20.96 3.92
CA SER A 203 22.56 20.79 5.04
C SER A 203 22.07 19.35 5.21
N GLY A 204 22.34 18.48 4.23
CA GLY A 204 22.00 17.07 4.24
C GLY A 204 22.94 16.22 5.08
N MET A 205 22.52 14.99 5.37
CA MET A 205 23.37 14.00 6.02
C MET A 205 24.42 13.50 5.04
N TYR A 206 25.69 13.57 5.44
CA TYR A 206 26.81 13.05 4.66
C TYR A 206 27.31 11.74 5.27
N THR A 207 27.40 10.68 4.45
CA THR A 207 27.91 9.37 4.87
C THR A 207 28.89 8.83 3.82
N GLU A 208 29.97 8.21 4.30
CA GLU A 208 30.93 7.47 3.48
C GLU A 208 30.81 5.98 3.82
N ALA A 209 30.64 5.14 2.81
CA ALA A 209 30.60 3.69 2.96
C ALA A 209 31.56 3.03 1.98
N GLU A 210 32.26 1.99 2.43
CA GLU A 210 33.13 1.18 1.58
C GLU A 210 32.46 -0.16 1.34
N TRP A 211 32.33 -0.54 0.07
CA TRP A 211 31.72 -1.81 -0.31
C TRP A 211 32.82 -2.82 -0.59
N ILE A 212 32.75 -3.98 0.06
CA ILE A 212 33.73 -5.06 -0.09
C ILE A 212 33.01 -6.28 -0.64
N LYS A 213 33.38 -6.71 -1.85
CA LYS A 213 32.94 -8.00 -2.39
C LYS A 213 33.69 -9.12 -1.68
N SER A 214 32.97 -9.97 -0.96
CA SER A 214 33.52 -11.16 -0.32
C SER A 214 32.70 -12.38 -0.73
N ASP A 215 33.29 -13.25 -1.54
CA ASP A 215 32.66 -14.52 -1.94
C ASP A 215 32.92 -15.65 -0.91
N SER A 216 33.54 -15.34 0.23
CA SER A 216 33.88 -16.31 1.28
C SER A 216 33.03 -16.16 2.56
N ALA A 217 32.55 -17.30 3.05
CA ALA A 217 31.92 -17.45 4.37
C ALA A 217 32.95 -17.40 5.53
N GLU A 218 33.98 -16.56 5.42
CA GLU A 218 35.02 -16.44 6.44
C GLU A 218 34.96 -15.07 7.11
N THR A 219 34.46 -15.09 8.35
CA THR A 219 34.64 -14.06 9.37
C THR A 219 36.12 -13.86 9.67
N GLY A 220 36.79 -13.11 8.80
CA GLY A 220 38.11 -12.54 9.04
C GLY A 220 37.99 -11.05 9.33
N SER A 221 38.28 -10.68 10.58
CA SER A 221 38.61 -9.31 10.97
C SER A 221 39.93 -8.92 10.32
N ALA A 222 39.96 -7.80 9.60
CA ALA A 222 41.21 -7.18 9.20
C ALA A 222 41.11 -5.65 9.29
N SER A 223 41.96 -5.14 10.19
CA SER A 223 42.61 -3.83 10.26
C SER A 223 41.72 -2.58 10.20
N ALA A 224 41.47 -2.03 11.39
CA ALA A 224 41.05 -0.66 11.59
C ALA A 224 42.17 0.31 11.20
N ASP A 225 42.04 0.93 10.03
CA ASP A 225 42.67 2.22 9.75
C ASP A 225 41.90 2.92 8.63
N THR A 226 40.82 3.61 8.99
CA THR A 226 40.46 4.99 8.57
C THR A 226 39.11 5.34 9.21
N LYS A 227 39.08 6.45 9.95
CA LYS A 227 37.93 6.95 10.72
C LYS A 227 36.67 7.10 9.83
N ASN A 228 35.54 6.58 10.32
CA ASN A 228 34.16 6.77 9.81
C ASN A 228 33.81 6.19 8.43
N ILE A 229 34.29 4.99 8.09
CA ILE A 229 33.79 4.25 6.93
C ILE A 229 33.06 3.00 7.44
N GLU A 230 31.75 2.95 7.26
CA GLU A 230 31.00 1.70 7.45
C GLU A 230 31.35 0.78 6.27
N ALA A 231 32.25 -0.19 6.51
CA ALA A 231 32.58 -1.21 5.54
C ALA A 231 31.43 -2.23 5.43
N VAL A 232 30.75 -2.23 4.30
CA VAL A 232 29.65 -3.15 3.99
C VAL A 232 30.20 -4.31 3.16
N LYS A 233 30.32 -5.48 3.79
CA LYS A 233 30.64 -6.74 3.10
C LYS A 233 29.39 -7.26 2.42
N MET A 234 29.52 -7.70 1.17
CA MET A 234 28.42 -8.24 0.37
C MET A 234 28.88 -9.38 -0.52
N ASN A 235 27.97 -10.31 -0.80
CA ASN A 235 28.26 -11.43 -1.71
C ASN A 235 28.23 -10.99 -3.19
N GLY A 236 28.68 -11.86 -4.09
CA GLY A 236 28.75 -11.51 -5.52
C GLY A 236 27.43 -11.10 -6.18
N SER A 237 26.28 -11.67 -5.76
CA SER A 237 24.97 -11.26 -6.29
C SER A 237 24.53 -9.88 -5.80
N GLU A 238 24.68 -9.61 -4.50
CA GLU A 238 24.37 -8.31 -3.90
C GLU A 238 25.28 -7.21 -4.45
N TRP A 239 26.55 -7.55 -4.70
CA TRP A 239 27.50 -6.66 -5.35
C TRP A 239 27.02 -6.26 -6.74
N GLN A 240 26.63 -7.25 -7.56
CA GLN A 240 26.17 -6.99 -8.92
C GLN A 240 24.93 -6.10 -8.94
N GLU A 241 23.91 -6.43 -8.12
CA GLU A 241 22.68 -5.65 -8.01
C GLU A 241 22.96 -4.19 -7.59
N ARG A 242 23.83 -3.99 -6.60
CA ARG A 242 24.19 -2.65 -6.12
C ARG A 242 24.99 -1.85 -7.14
N VAL A 243 25.91 -2.49 -7.86
CA VAL A 243 26.69 -1.84 -8.92
C VAL A 243 25.80 -1.45 -10.10
N GLU A 244 24.84 -2.29 -10.48
CA GLU A 244 23.86 -1.99 -11.52
C GLU A 244 22.96 -0.83 -11.12
N LYS A 245 22.43 -0.84 -9.88
CA LYS A 245 21.66 0.28 -9.34
C LYS A 245 22.47 1.58 -9.38
N LEU A 246 23.70 1.54 -8.88
CA LEU A 246 24.60 2.70 -8.87
C LEU A 246 24.88 3.21 -10.29
N ALA A 247 25.15 2.33 -11.25
CA ALA A 247 25.33 2.72 -12.65
C ALA A 247 24.08 3.40 -13.24
N GLY A 248 22.89 2.92 -12.85
CA GLY A 248 21.61 3.54 -13.18
C GLY A 248 21.48 4.98 -12.70
N GLU A 249 21.94 5.29 -11.48
CA GLU A 249 21.91 6.64 -10.89
C GLU A 249 22.79 7.65 -11.66
N PHE A 250 23.82 7.17 -12.39
CA PHE A 250 24.66 7.99 -13.26
C PHE A 250 24.18 8.04 -14.73
N GLY A 251 23.09 7.36 -15.07
CA GLY A 251 22.56 7.28 -16.44
C GLY A 251 23.33 6.34 -17.37
N SER A 252 24.18 5.48 -16.82
CA SER A 252 25.09 4.59 -17.56
C SER A 252 24.55 3.17 -17.72
N ALA A 253 23.24 3.01 -17.98
CA ALA A 253 22.62 1.71 -18.20
C ALA A 253 22.75 1.24 -19.66
N LYS A 254 23.97 1.20 -20.22
CA LYS A 254 24.22 0.56 -21.51
C LYS A 254 25.00 -0.74 -21.30
N GLU A 255 24.60 -1.80 -22.02
CA GLU A 255 25.22 -3.13 -22.05
C GLU A 255 26.76 -3.02 -22.06
N GLY A 256 27.41 -3.56 -21.04
CA GLY A 256 28.87 -3.47 -20.82
C GLY A 256 29.24 -3.52 -19.33
N ASP A 257 30.52 -3.26 -19.00
CA ASP A 257 31.07 -3.18 -17.63
C ASP A 257 30.47 -1.96 -16.87
N PRO A 258 29.50 -2.15 -15.95
CA PRO A 258 28.80 -1.05 -15.31
C PRO A 258 29.72 -0.30 -14.32
N LEU A 259 30.64 -1.03 -13.69
CA LEU A 259 31.59 -0.45 -12.77
C LEU A 259 32.58 0.44 -13.52
N GLY A 260 33.06 0.04 -14.70
CA GLY A 260 33.94 0.85 -15.54
C GLY A 260 33.31 2.17 -16.02
N GLN A 261 31.99 2.21 -16.22
CA GLN A 261 31.29 3.36 -16.78
C GLN A 261 31.04 4.51 -15.78
N ILE A 262 31.04 4.24 -14.47
CA ILE A 262 30.82 5.28 -13.46
C ILE A 262 32.08 6.18 -13.38
N LYS A 263 31.97 7.50 -13.27
CA LYS A 263 33.17 8.35 -13.08
C LYS A 263 33.47 8.54 -11.60
N THR A 264 34.73 8.37 -11.19
CA THR A 264 35.16 8.69 -9.82
C THR A 264 35.23 10.20 -9.61
N GLY A 265 34.88 10.66 -8.42
CA GLY A 265 34.93 12.08 -8.05
C GLY A 265 33.82 12.94 -8.66
N VAL A 266 32.84 12.34 -9.34
CA VAL A 266 31.69 13.01 -9.94
C VAL A 266 30.44 12.67 -9.14
N LEU A 267 29.63 13.69 -8.84
CA LEU A 267 28.32 13.53 -8.20
C LEU A 267 27.27 13.11 -9.24
N SER A 268 26.38 12.20 -8.84
CA SER A 268 25.19 11.88 -9.62
C SER A 268 24.21 13.07 -9.63
N PRO A 269 23.26 13.12 -10.59
CA PRO A 269 22.09 13.98 -10.48
C PRO A 269 21.30 13.68 -9.20
N LEU A 270 20.48 14.64 -8.74
CA LEU A 270 19.62 14.43 -7.59
C LEU A 270 18.67 13.25 -7.85
N GLN A 271 18.77 12.23 -7.00
CA GLN A 271 17.91 11.06 -6.95
C GLN A 271 16.81 11.27 -5.90
N GLU A 272 15.72 10.52 -6.05
CA GLU A 272 14.55 10.54 -5.16
C GLU A 272 14.16 9.09 -4.87
N ASP A 273 14.04 8.75 -3.58
CA ASP A 273 13.38 7.52 -3.13
C ASP A 273 12.13 7.85 -2.29
N GLU A 274 11.47 6.83 -1.72
CA GLU A 274 10.22 7.01 -0.96
C GLU A 274 10.33 7.96 0.24
N GLY A 275 11.54 8.30 0.71
CA GLY A 275 11.73 9.16 1.89
C GLY A 275 12.76 10.27 1.73
N HIS A 276 13.61 10.25 0.71
CA HIS A 276 14.80 11.09 0.66
C HIS A 276 15.12 11.60 -0.74
N TYR A 277 15.69 12.81 -0.77
CA TYR A 277 16.46 13.30 -1.89
C TYR A 277 17.93 13.08 -1.60
N TYR A 278 18.66 12.46 -2.53
CA TYR A 278 20.07 12.12 -2.32
C TYR A 278 20.88 12.26 -3.61
N ALA A 279 22.19 12.37 -3.45
CA ALA A 279 23.16 12.29 -4.53
C ALA A 279 24.31 11.40 -4.05
N VAL A 280 24.90 10.66 -4.97
CA VAL A 280 25.99 9.73 -4.69
C VAL A 280 27.22 10.11 -5.50
N ALA A 281 28.39 9.73 -5.00
CA ALA A 281 29.63 9.85 -5.74
C ALA A 281 30.55 8.68 -5.39
N VAL A 282 31.21 8.14 -6.42
CA VAL A 282 32.24 7.13 -6.22
C VAL A 282 33.57 7.83 -5.95
N MET A 283 34.12 7.68 -4.74
CA MET A 283 35.38 8.33 -4.40
C MET A 283 36.58 7.61 -4.99
N LYS A 284 36.59 6.27 -4.90
CA LYS A 284 37.65 5.39 -5.39
C LYS A 284 37.05 4.09 -5.89
N LYS A 285 37.77 3.42 -6.79
CA LYS A 285 37.49 2.05 -7.24
C LYS A 285 38.78 1.26 -7.12
N GLY A 286 38.66 0.00 -6.71
CA GLY A 286 39.76 -0.96 -6.61
C GLY A 286 39.42 -2.21 -7.41
#